data_AF-A0A813KY00-F1
#
_entry.id   AF-A0A813KY00-F1
#
_cell.length_a   1.000
_cell.length_b   1.000
_cell.length_c   1.000
_cell.angle_alpha   90.00
_cell.angle_beta   90.00
_cell.angle_gamma   90.00
#
_symmetry.space_group_name_H-M   'P 1'
#
loop_
_entity.id
_entity.type
_entity.pdbx_description
1 polymer ?
#
loop_
_entity_poly.entity_id
_entity_poly.type
_entity_poly.pdbx_seq_one_letter_code
_entity_poly.pdbx_strand_id
1 'polypeptide(L)'
;IEASKGLAAMEAILASSPRLRTGTVCVARIKWKALMGQLPRVPPFLSRFAASASSAKAMPVGNYTLDDVKALVVGSLTDVLGNDDFDINTPLMEIGLDSLAGVEFRNRLQGSMEGLELSPTLMFDYPTVPDLIDYIWTQVGPVEDDDLAASGGPMVGGAVGEQLAFAGQSCRNPGGCSNHPGDFWRTLVSGQDTSSDLPSERWDMDAFYDPDMDAPGKTHVRKGHFVVGIDQFDGEFFGVKEAEQRSMDPHQWLTLEISYDALVASGFTKETMNNLDCGVYVGCATLGGLSPDIPAAGPFTNIGYSYSGLSGRVSHTLSFRGPCFTIDTACSST
;
A
#
# COMPACT_ATOMS: atom_id res chain seq x y z
N ILE A 1 -22.10 20.38 22.96
CA ILE A 1 -21.61 21.72 22.55
C ILE A 1 -22.80 22.39 21.87
N GLU A 2 -23.22 23.57 22.32
CA GLU A 2 -24.32 24.31 21.68
C GLU A 2 -23.95 24.70 20.24
N ALA A 3 -24.91 24.59 19.32
CA ALA A 3 -24.70 24.87 17.88
C ALA A 3 -24.14 26.29 17.62
N SER A 4 -24.50 27.25 18.49
CA SER A 4 -24.00 28.61 18.47
C SER A 4 -22.47 28.71 18.61
N LYS A 5 -21.85 27.83 19.39
CA LYS A 5 -20.39 27.81 19.58
C LYS A 5 -19.64 27.16 18.41
N GLY A 6 -20.29 26.22 17.73
CA GLY A 6 -19.75 25.61 16.50
C GLY A 6 -19.75 26.60 15.34
N LEU A 7 -20.82 27.37 15.19
CA LEU A 7 -20.93 28.40 14.15
C LEU A 7 -19.90 29.52 14.36
N ALA A 8 -19.72 30.00 15.59
CA ALA A 8 -18.74 31.03 15.92
C ALA A 8 -17.27 30.58 15.66
N ALA A 9 -16.97 29.29 15.87
CA ALA A 9 -15.64 28.74 15.54
C ALA A 9 -15.43 28.65 14.02
N MET A 10 -16.47 28.29 13.26
CA MET A 10 -16.43 28.23 11.80
C MET A 10 -16.29 29.63 11.19
N GLU A 11 -17.02 30.62 11.71
CA GLU A 11 -16.88 32.03 11.31
C GLU A 11 -15.50 32.60 11.61
N ALA A 12 -14.89 32.25 12.75
CA ALA A 12 -13.53 32.67 13.09
C ALA A 12 -12.45 32.05 12.17
N ILE A 13 -12.66 30.82 11.71
CA ILE A 13 -11.78 30.13 10.75
C ILE A 13 -11.93 30.74 9.36
N LEU A 14 -13.16 31.05 8.94
CA LEU A 14 -13.42 31.69 7.64
C LEU A 14 -12.96 33.16 7.57
N ALA A 15 -12.92 33.85 8.72
CA ALA A 15 -12.50 35.25 8.80
C ALA A 15 -10.97 35.45 8.94
N SER A 16 -10.19 34.41 9.25
CA SER A 16 -8.74 34.51 9.46
C SER A 16 -7.93 34.27 8.18
N SER A 17 -7.76 35.34 7.40
CA SER A 17 -6.82 35.53 6.28
C SER A 17 -7.02 34.76 4.95
N PRO A 18 -6.63 35.33 3.79
CA PRO A 18 -7.13 34.95 2.47
C PRO A 18 -6.37 33.79 1.78
N ARG A 19 -5.63 32.94 2.50
CA ARG A 19 -4.73 31.95 1.88
C ARG A 19 -4.63 30.61 2.61
N LEU A 20 -5.76 29.98 2.93
CA LEU A 20 -5.78 28.52 3.13
C LEU A 20 -6.07 27.85 1.79
N ARG A 21 -5.02 27.34 1.13
CA ARG A 21 -5.19 26.38 0.03
C ARG A 21 -5.62 25.04 0.66
N THR A 22 -6.93 24.79 0.59
CA THR A 22 -7.63 23.49 0.66
C THR A 22 -7.17 22.53 1.76
N GLY A 23 -7.72 22.72 2.97
CA GLY A 23 -7.83 21.62 3.94
C GLY A 23 -9.16 20.90 3.76
N THR A 24 -9.15 19.59 3.59
CA THR A 24 -10.37 18.77 3.60
C THR A 24 -10.83 18.57 5.05
N VAL A 25 -12.00 19.07 5.39
CA VAL A 25 -12.64 18.77 6.67
C VAL A 25 -13.44 17.49 6.52
N CYS A 26 -12.98 16.41 7.16
CA CYS A 26 -13.73 15.16 7.23
C CYS A 26 -14.51 15.12 8.56
N VAL A 27 -15.83 14.94 8.49
CA VAL A 27 -16.68 14.78 9.68
C VAL A 27 -17.03 13.30 9.84
N ALA A 28 -16.32 12.61 10.72
CA ALA A 28 -16.66 11.25 11.14
C ALA A 28 -17.38 11.28 12.49
N ARG A 29 -18.50 10.56 12.59
CA ARG A 29 -19.28 10.48 13.84
C ARG A 29 -18.70 9.42 14.76
N ILE A 30 -17.78 9.83 15.64
CA ILE A 30 -17.05 8.92 16.55
C ILE A 30 -17.79 8.75 17.88
N LYS A 31 -17.99 7.49 18.30
CA LYS A 31 -18.41 7.15 19.68
C LYS A 31 -17.18 7.07 20.59
N TRP A 32 -16.78 8.21 21.14
CA TRP A 32 -15.53 8.38 21.89
C TRP A 32 -15.27 7.36 23.01
N LYS A 33 -16.31 6.94 23.73
CA LYS A 33 -16.18 5.96 24.81
C LYS A 33 -15.81 4.55 24.31
N ALA A 34 -16.27 4.17 23.12
CA ALA A 34 -15.93 2.90 22.48
C ALA A 34 -14.52 2.95 21.87
N LEU A 35 -14.18 4.07 21.20
CA LEU A 35 -12.85 4.29 20.63
C LEU A 35 -11.78 4.32 21.74
N MET A 36 -12.02 5.02 22.84
CA MET A 36 -11.07 5.08 23.96
C MET A 36 -10.96 3.75 24.73
N GLY A 37 -12.03 2.95 24.78
CA GLY A 37 -11.98 1.61 25.39
C GLY A 37 -11.26 0.57 24.53
N GLN A 38 -11.03 0.88 23.24
CA GLN A 38 -10.29 0.04 22.30
C GLN A 38 -8.86 0.54 22.06
N LEU A 39 -8.56 1.78 22.49
CA LEU A 39 -7.22 2.32 22.39
C LEU A 39 -6.39 1.79 23.56
N PRO A 40 -5.26 1.12 23.28
CA PRO A 40 -4.40 0.59 24.34
C PRO A 40 -3.78 1.70 25.22
N ARG A 41 -3.68 2.95 24.71
CA ARG A 41 -3.34 4.16 25.47
C ARG A 41 -3.93 5.40 24.81
N VAL A 42 -4.36 6.40 25.59
CA VAL A 42 -5.00 7.64 25.08
C VAL A 42 -3.94 8.69 24.71
N PRO A 43 -3.91 9.22 23.47
CA PRO A 43 -2.98 10.27 23.04
C PRO A 43 -3.07 11.59 23.85
N PRO A 44 -1.97 12.35 24.05
CA PRO A 44 -1.96 13.56 24.90
C PRO A 44 -2.97 14.65 24.50
N PHE A 45 -3.23 14.85 23.21
CA PHE A 45 -4.24 15.81 22.74
C PHE A 45 -5.69 15.34 22.97
N LEU A 46 -5.88 14.03 23.17
CA LEU A 46 -7.15 13.38 23.51
C LEU A 46 -7.30 13.14 25.02
N SER A 47 -6.23 13.38 25.81
CA SER A 47 -6.19 13.15 27.26
C SER A 47 -7.27 13.89 28.04
N ARG A 48 -7.67 15.10 27.61
CA ARG A 48 -8.76 15.90 28.18
C ARG A 48 -10.15 15.23 28.11
N PHE A 49 -10.27 14.13 27.39
CA PHE A 49 -11.48 13.32 27.27
C PHE A 49 -11.40 11.98 28.00
N ALA A 50 -10.25 11.63 28.60
CA ALA A 50 -10.05 10.47 29.45
C ALA A 50 -9.88 10.91 30.92
N ALA A 51 -10.57 10.25 31.86
CA ALA A 51 -10.45 10.60 33.27
C ALA A 51 -9.07 10.16 33.85
N SER A 52 -8.39 11.10 34.54
CA SER A 52 -7.25 11.02 35.52
C SER A 52 -6.51 9.66 35.68
N ALA A 53 -5.17 9.49 35.66
CA ALA A 53 -4.03 10.35 36.05
C ALA A 53 -2.65 9.80 35.58
N SER A 54 -1.62 10.64 35.74
CA SER A 54 -0.19 10.36 35.98
C SER A 54 0.82 10.27 34.81
N SER A 55 1.98 10.89 35.06
CA SER A 55 3.06 11.33 34.18
C SER A 55 4.16 10.26 34.00
N ALA A 56 4.83 10.23 32.84
CA ALA A 56 6.03 9.41 32.63
C ALA A 56 7.15 10.21 31.96
N LYS A 57 8.37 9.93 32.44
CA LYS A 57 9.67 10.61 32.28
C LYS A 57 10.56 9.79 31.33
N ALA A 58 11.56 10.41 30.70
CA ALA A 58 12.45 9.81 29.69
C ALA A 58 13.70 9.06 30.25
N MET A 59 14.12 7.99 29.54
CA MET A 59 15.45 7.34 29.25
C MET A 59 16.40 6.86 30.38
N PRO A 60 17.29 5.81 30.20
CA PRO A 60 18.30 5.60 29.12
C PRO A 60 18.56 4.17 28.53
N VAL A 61 19.54 4.11 27.59
CA VAL A 61 20.01 3.09 26.60
C VAL A 61 20.81 1.89 27.16
N GLY A 62 20.67 0.69 26.58
CA GLY A 62 21.47 -0.52 26.89
C GLY A 62 22.54 -0.87 25.83
N ASN A 63 23.71 -1.35 26.26
CA ASN A 63 24.85 -1.80 25.43
C ASN A 63 24.60 -3.21 24.88
N TYR A 64 24.13 -3.36 23.63
CA TYR A 64 24.01 -4.67 22.95
C TYR A 64 25.09 -4.82 21.87
N THR A 65 25.66 -6.02 21.70
CA THR A 65 26.50 -6.36 20.53
C THR A 65 25.66 -6.99 19.42
N LEU A 66 26.16 -6.99 18.17
CA LEU A 66 25.43 -7.57 17.04
C LEU A 66 25.15 -9.07 17.25
N ASP A 67 26.07 -9.77 17.93
CA ASP A 67 25.89 -11.18 18.26
C ASP A 67 24.81 -11.37 19.35
N ASP A 68 24.66 -10.43 20.29
CA ASP A 68 23.56 -10.45 21.26
C ASP A 68 22.20 -10.28 20.55
N VAL A 69 22.12 -9.36 19.58
CA VAL A 69 20.89 -9.14 18.80
C VAL A 69 20.54 -10.39 18.00
N LYS A 70 21.51 -11.00 17.32
CA LYS A 70 21.32 -12.25 16.58
C LYS A 70 20.82 -13.37 17.49
N ALA A 71 21.47 -13.56 18.64
CA ALA A 71 21.10 -14.59 19.59
C ALA A 71 19.68 -14.39 20.14
N LEU A 72 19.28 -13.15 20.42
CA LEU A 72 17.96 -12.81 20.94
C LEU A 72 16.85 -12.97 19.88
N VAL A 73 17.11 -12.59 18.63
CA VAL A 73 16.17 -12.77 17.52
C VAL A 73 15.96 -14.26 17.24
N VAL A 74 17.05 -15.01 17.03
CA VAL A 74 16.97 -16.46 16.73
C VAL A 74 16.39 -17.23 17.91
N GLY A 75 16.83 -16.94 19.15
CA GLY A 75 16.29 -17.58 20.34
C GLY A 75 14.80 -17.33 20.53
N SER A 76 14.33 -16.10 20.29
CA SER A 76 12.91 -15.77 20.36
C SER A 76 12.09 -16.47 19.27
N LEU A 77 12.65 -16.66 18.06
CA LEU A 77 12.01 -17.44 16.99
C LEU A 77 11.93 -18.92 17.35
N THR A 78 13.04 -19.51 17.81
CA THR A 78 13.08 -20.92 18.23
C THR A 78 12.08 -21.21 19.34
N ASP A 79 11.96 -20.31 20.31
CA ASP A 79 11.02 -20.45 21.42
C ASP A 79 9.55 -20.41 20.97
N VAL A 80 9.22 -19.57 19.98
CA VAL A 80 7.84 -19.40 19.49
C VAL A 80 7.46 -20.49 18.49
N LEU A 81 8.39 -20.89 17.61
CA LEU A 81 8.18 -21.95 16.62
C LEU A 81 8.35 -23.36 17.22
N GLY A 82 8.94 -23.46 18.42
CA GLY A 82 9.19 -24.72 19.12
C GLY A 82 10.25 -25.61 18.46
N ASN A 83 11.02 -25.10 17.49
CA ASN A 83 12.11 -25.79 16.81
C ASN A 83 13.15 -24.78 16.29
N ASP A 84 14.37 -25.27 16.02
CA ASP A 84 15.51 -24.50 15.50
C ASP A 84 15.85 -24.82 14.04
N ASP A 85 14.99 -25.59 13.35
CA ASP A 85 15.20 -26.06 11.97
C ASP A 85 14.41 -25.18 10.98
N PHE A 86 14.88 -23.95 10.77
CA PHE A 86 14.31 -23.02 9.80
C PHE A 86 15.41 -22.29 9.01
N ASP A 87 15.14 -22.00 7.73
CA ASP A 87 16.01 -21.17 6.90
C ASP A 87 15.78 -19.69 7.21
N ILE A 88 16.83 -19.02 7.67
CA ILE A 88 16.83 -17.61 8.07
C ILE A 88 16.50 -16.66 6.91
N ASN A 89 16.70 -17.08 5.66
CA ASN A 89 16.41 -16.28 4.46
C ASN A 89 14.98 -16.48 3.94
N THR A 90 14.28 -17.50 4.44
CA THR A 90 12.88 -17.73 4.09
C THR A 90 12.01 -16.72 4.85
N PRO A 91 10.95 -16.14 4.22
CA PRO A 91 10.08 -15.20 4.89
C PRO A 91 9.51 -15.74 6.21
N LEU A 92 9.47 -14.90 7.25
CA LEU A 92 9.03 -15.26 8.61
C LEU A 92 7.63 -15.91 8.63
N MET A 93 6.73 -15.44 7.77
CA MET A 93 5.39 -16.01 7.63
C MET A 93 5.38 -17.41 7.00
N GLU A 94 6.38 -17.73 6.16
CA GLU A 94 6.52 -19.03 5.52
C GLU A 94 7.17 -20.08 6.43
N ILE A 95 8.03 -19.66 7.36
CA ILE A 95 8.61 -20.55 8.40
C ILE A 95 7.65 -20.81 9.58
N GLY A 96 6.40 -20.32 9.51
CA GLY A 96 5.34 -20.61 10.48
C GLY A 96 5.04 -19.50 11.48
N LEU A 97 5.62 -18.31 11.32
CA LEU A 97 5.31 -17.15 12.16
C LEU A 97 4.02 -16.47 11.67
N ASP A 98 2.86 -16.99 12.08
CA ASP A 98 1.54 -16.46 11.75
C ASP A 98 1.17 -15.18 12.53
N SER A 99 -0.06 -14.67 12.38
CA SER A 99 -0.52 -13.44 13.04
C SER A 99 -0.54 -13.50 14.58
N LEU A 100 -0.68 -14.68 15.19
CA LEU A 100 -0.68 -14.83 16.65
C LEU A 100 0.75 -15.08 17.17
N ALA A 101 1.46 -16.01 16.53
CA ALA A 101 2.86 -16.30 16.81
C ALA A 101 3.74 -15.05 16.60
N GLY A 102 3.41 -14.23 15.63
CA GLY A 102 4.06 -12.96 15.36
C GLY A 102 3.91 -11.92 16.48
N VAL A 103 2.72 -11.85 17.09
CA VAL A 103 2.48 -10.98 18.24
C VAL A 103 3.24 -11.48 19.46
N GLU A 104 3.28 -12.79 19.68
CA GLU A 104 4.06 -13.41 20.76
C GLU A 104 5.56 -13.17 20.60
N PHE A 105 6.10 -13.46 19.40
CA PHE A 105 7.49 -13.22 19.04
C PHE A 105 7.89 -11.76 19.26
N ARG A 106 7.10 -10.81 18.76
CA ARG A 106 7.34 -9.38 18.95
C ARG A 106 7.35 -9.01 20.44
N ASN A 107 6.35 -9.45 21.21
CA ASN A 107 6.26 -9.13 22.63
C ASN A 107 7.44 -9.72 23.43
N ARG A 108 7.90 -10.92 23.05
CA ARG A 108 9.05 -11.59 23.67
C ARG A 108 10.35 -10.86 23.37
N LEU A 109 10.57 -10.47 22.12
CA LEU A 109 11.75 -9.74 21.69
C LEU A 109 11.81 -8.36 22.33
N GLN A 110 10.69 -7.63 22.35
CA GLN A 110 10.54 -6.37 23.06
C GLN A 110 10.70 -6.51 24.59
N GLY A 111 10.31 -7.65 25.17
CA GLY A 111 10.55 -7.95 26.59
C GLY A 111 12.00 -8.31 26.91
N SER A 112 12.77 -8.76 25.92
CA SER A 112 14.17 -9.19 26.09
C SER A 112 15.18 -8.04 26.00
N MET A 113 14.79 -6.91 25.39
CA MET A 113 15.64 -5.73 25.24
C MET A 113 14.99 -4.52 25.91
N GLU A 114 15.64 -3.94 26.92
CA GLU A 114 15.08 -2.77 27.61
C GLU A 114 15.06 -1.55 26.68
N GLY A 115 13.86 -0.98 26.48
CA GLY A 115 13.66 0.24 25.69
C GLY A 115 13.40 0.03 24.19
N LEU A 116 13.42 -1.22 23.70
CA LEU A 116 13.08 -1.53 22.32
C LEU A 116 11.55 -1.47 22.12
N GLU A 117 11.04 -0.56 21.27
CA GLU A 117 9.64 -0.58 20.84
C GLU A 117 9.54 -1.09 19.40
N LEU A 118 8.88 -2.24 19.21
CA LEU A 118 8.73 -2.86 17.90
C LEU A 118 7.36 -2.57 17.29
N SER A 119 7.35 -2.21 16.00
CA SER A 119 6.12 -1.96 15.25
C SER A 119 5.20 -3.18 15.25
N PRO A 120 3.87 -3.02 15.30
CA PRO A 120 2.92 -4.10 15.03
C PRO A 120 3.07 -4.72 13.63
N THR A 121 3.67 -4.00 12.68
CA THR A 121 3.89 -4.43 11.29
C THR A 121 5.28 -5.01 11.04
N LEU A 122 6.10 -5.18 12.08
CA LEU A 122 7.52 -5.56 12.00
C LEU A 122 7.81 -6.72 11.03
N MET A 123 6.98 -7.75 11.05
CA MET A 123 7.16 -8.96 10.21
C MET A 123 6.83 -8.73 8.73
N PHE A 124 6.07 -7.68 8.40
CA PHE A 124 5.80 -7.26 7.04
C PHE A 124 6.90 -6.31 6.53
N ASP A 125 7.38 -5.43 7.42
CA ASP A 125 8.40 -4.44 7.09
C ASP A 125 9.80 -5.07 6.96
N TYR A 126 10.06 -6.16 7.70
CA TYR A 126 11.31 -6.91 7.76
C TYR A 126 11.01 -8.42 7.67
N PRO A 127 10.79 -8.93 6.45
CA PRO A 127 10.21 -10.25 6.23
C PRO A 127 11.18 -11.41 6.49
N THR A 128 12.49 -11.20 6.57
CA THR A 128 13.48 -12.26 6.86
C THR A 128 14.22 -12.02 8.18
N VAL A 129 14.88 -13.07 8.70
CA VAL A 129 15.67 -12.96 9.94
C VAL A 129 16.82 -11.96 9.82
N PRO A 130 17.60 -11.93 8.71
CA PRO A 130 18.60 -10.88 8.48
C PRO A 130 18.01 -9.46 8.48
N ASP A 131 16.91 -9.22 7.75
CA ASP A 131 16.28 -7.89 7.69
C ASP A 131 15.88 -7.40 9.09
N LEU A 132 15.38 -8.32 9.91
CA LEU A 132 14.96 -8.02 11.28
C LEU A 132 16.15 -7.73 12.20
N ILE A 133 17.24 -8.49 12.07
CA ILE A 133 18.49 -8.25 12.82
C ILE A 133 19.05 -6.87 12.47
N ASP A 134 19.12 -6.54 11.18
CA ASP A 134 19.63 -5.25 10.71
C ASP A 134 18.78 -4.10 11.26
N TYR A 135 17.45 -4.22 11.18
CA TYR A 135 16.55 -3.22 11.76
C TYR A 135 16.76 -3.05 13.27
N ILE A 136 16.79 -4.14 14.04
CA ILE A 136 16.98 -4.05 15.50
C ILE A 136 18.36 -3.49 15.82
N TRP A 137 19.40 -3.86 15.07
CA TRP A 137 20.73 -3.31 15.22
C TRP A 137 20.77 -1.79 15.04
N THR A 138 20.00 -1.22 14.10
CA THR A 138 19.88 0.24 13.99
C THR A 138 19.22 0.91 15.21
N GLN A 139 18.44 0.18 16.00
CA GLN A 139 17.72 0.71 17.17
C GLN A 139 18.50 0.55 18.47
N VAL A 140 19.32 -0.49 18.60
CA VAL A 140 20.01 -0.85 19.87
C VAL A 140 21.52 -0.87 19.76
N GLY A 141 22.07 -0.76 18.55
CA GLY A 141 23.50 -0.67 18.32
C GLY A 141 24.09 0.63 18.90
N PRO A 142 25.42 0.67 19.11
CA PRO A 142 26.08 1.89 19.54
C PRO A 142 25.80 3.01 18.55
N VAL A 143 25.39 4.18 19.07
CA VAL A 143 25.31 5.41 18.27
C VAL A 143 26.74 5.82 17.94
N GLU A 144 27.25 5.36 16.80
CA GLU A 144 28.45 5.96 16.21
C GLU A 144 28.03 7.35 15.72
N ASP A 145 28.71 8.40 16.22
CA ASP A 145 28.41 9.82 15.97
C ASP A 145 28.44 10.20 14.45
N ASP A 146 28.82 9.28 13.57
CA ASP A 146 28.90 9.48 12.12
C ASP A 146 27.63 9.06 11.32
N ASP A 147 26.70 8.27 11.89
CA ASP A 147 25.58 7.67 11.13
C ASP A 147 24.23 8.42 11.24
N LEU A 148 24.14 9.48 12.04
CA LEU A 148 22.93 10.32 12.15
C LEU A 148 22.65 11.18 10.91
N ALA A 149 23.43 11.04 9.83
CA ALA A 149 23.20 11.68 8.55
C ALA A 149 22.39 10.81 7.55
N ALA A 150 22.13 9.52 7.83
CA ALA A 150 21.68 8.59 6.78
C ALA A 150 20.22 8.08 6.87
N SER A 151 19.47 8.27 7.96
CA SER A 151 18.14 7.62 8.13
C SER A 151 16.94 8.55 8.33
N GLY A 152 17.10 9.85 8.06
CA GLY A 152 16.03 10.84 8.19
C GLY A 152 16.21 12.04 7.28
N GLY A 153 16.69 11.82 6.05
CA GLY A 153 16.79 12.88 5.07
C GLY A 153 15.44 13.60 4.95
N PRO A 154 15.38 14.94 5.04
CA PRO A 154 14.19 15.64 4.61
C PRO A 154 13.90 15.17 3.19
N MET A 155 12.63 14.88 2.87
CA MET A 155 12.19 14.86 1.48
C MET A 155 12.83 16.07 0.83
N VAL A 156 13.80 15.85 -0.07
CA VAL A 156 14.42 16.91 -0.82
C VAL A 156 13.28 17.44 -1.68
N GLY A 157 12.62 18.48 -1.16
CA GLY A 157 11.73 19.28 -1.95
C GLY A 157 12.60 19.82 -3.05
N GLY A 158 12.50 19.19 -4.22
CA GLY A 158 13.33 19.53 -5.36
C GLY A 158 13.30 21.03 -5.55
N ALA A 159 14.47 21.63 -5.74
CA ALA A 159 14.55 23.08 -5.89
C ALA A 159 13.53 23.52 -6.95
N VAL A 160 12.77 24.60 -6.70
CA VAL A 160 11.80 25.10 -7.68
C VAL A 160 12.52 25.28 -9.02
N GLY A 161 12.20 24.43 -10.00
CA GLY A 161 12.91 24.36 -11.28
C GLY A 161 13.70 23.06 -11.55
N GLU A 162 13.67 22.09 -10.65
CA GLU A 162 14.27 20.77 -10.89
C GLU A 162 13.48 19.99 -11.96
N GLN A 163 14.19 19.45 -12.94
CA GLN A 163 13.60 18.71 -14.05
C GLN A 163 13.48 17.23 -13.67
N LEU A 164 12.29 16.66 -13.85
CA LEU A 164 12.06 15.23 -13.71
C LEU A 164 12.36 14.52 -15.03
N ALA A 165 13.09 13.41 -14.96
CA ALA A 165 13.39 12.58 -16.12
C ALA A 165 12.39 11.43 -16.24
N PHE A 166 11.98 11.11 -17.47
CA PHE A 166 11.26 9.87 -17.77
C PHE A 166 12.26 8.77 -18.07
N ALA A 167 12.44 7.83 -17.14
CA ALA A 167 13.45 6.78 -17.25
C ALA A 167 12.96 5.50 -17.95
N GLY A 168 11.67 5.17 -17.84
CA GLY A 168 11.07 3.97 -18.41
C GLY A 168 9.56 4.09 -18.50
N GLN A 169 8.94 3.28 -19.37
CA GLN A 169 7.50 3.25 -19.60
C GLN A 169 7.04 1.86 -20.03
N SER A 170 5.85 1.48 -19.59
CA SER A 170 5.11 0.32 -20.07
C SER A 170 3.63 0.68 -20.15
N CYS A 171 2.87 -0.04 -20.97
CA CYS A 171 1.45 0.23 -21.16
C CYS A 171 0.71 -1.00 -21.72
N ARG A 172 -0.56 -1.13 -21.36
CA ARG A 172 -1.52 -2.05 -21.98
C ARG A 172 -2.63 -1.23 -22.61
N ASN A 173 -2.77 -1.33 -23.93
CA ASN A 173 -3.70 -0.50 -24.70
C ASN A 173 -4.72 -1.35 -25.47
N PRO A 174 -5.87 -0.77 -25.84
CA PRO A 174 -6.86 -1.45 -26.67
C PRO A 174 -6.36 -1.92 -28.03
N GLY A 175 -7.06 -2.91 -28.61
CA GLY A 175 -6.83 -3.36 -29.99
C GLY A 175 -5.73 -4.40 -30.17
N GLY A 176 -5.37 -5.14 -29.12
CA GLY A 176 -4.36 -6.21 -29.19
C GLY A 176 -2.93 -5.73 -29.47
N CYS A 177 -2.69 -4.43 -29.34
CA CYS A 177 -1.37 -3.79 -29.46
C CYS A 177 -0.59 -4.00 -28.14
N SER A 178 -0.39 -5.26 -27.76
CA SER A 178 -0.16 -5.61 -26.36
C SER A 178 1.32 -5.77 -26.01
N ASN A 179 1.73 -5.01 -25.00
CA ASN A 179 2.91 -5.15 -24.10
C ASN A 179 4.07 -4.21 -24.37
N HIS A 180 3.98 -3.31 -25.35
CA HIS A 180 5.08 -2.39 -25.61
C HIS A 180 4.61 -1.00 -26.09
N PRO A 181 5.18 0.09 -25.56
CA PRO A 181 4.90 1.46 -26.04
C PRO A 181 5.10 1.66 -27.54
N GLY A 182 6.00 0.87 -28.14
CA GLY A 182 6.24 0.88 -29.59
C GLY A 182 5.06 0.37 -30.42
N ASP A 183 4.25 -0.57 -29.92
CA ASP A 183 3.02 -1.00 -30.58
C ASP A 183 1.98 0.12 -30.55
N PHE A 184 1.81 0.75 -29.38
CA PHE A 184 0.93 1.90 -29.25
C PHE A 184 1.30 3.04 -30.21
N TRP A 185 2.60 3.35 -30.31
CA TRP A 185 3.09 4.35 -31.26
C TRP A 185 2.74 4.00 -32.71
N ARG A 186 2.90 2.73 -33.11
CA ARG A 186 2.52 2.28 -34.47
C ARG A 186 1.04 2.51 -34.74
N THR A 187 0.17 2.19 -33.77
CA THR A 187 -1.29 2.41 -33.87
C THR A 187 -1.64 3.88 -34.04
N LEU A 188 -0.97 4.77 -33.29
CA LEU A 188 -1.16 6.22 -33.42
C LEU A 188 -0.71 6.74 -34.78
N VAL A 189 0.48 6.35 -35.23
CA VAL A 189 1.04 6.80 -36.51
C VAL A 189 0.26 6.27 -37.70
N SER A 190 -0.26 5.05 -37.62
CA SER A 190 -1.10 4.46 -38.67
C SER A 190 -2.53 5.01 -38.69
N GLY A 191 -2.94 5.75 -37.65
CA GLY A 191 -4.32 6.23 -37.49
C GLY A 191 -5.33 5.08 -37.34
N GLN A 192 -4.90 3.95 -36.77
CA GLN A 192 -5.73 2.77 -36.65
C GLN A 192 -6.81 2.97 -35.57
N ASP A 193 -8.08 2.80 -35.97
CA ASP A 193 -9.19 2.69 -35.03
C ASP A 193 -9.19 1.30 -34.38
N THR A 194 -9.11 1.27 -33.05
CA THR A 194 -9.13 0.05 -32.24
C THR A 194 -10.51 -0.30 -31.70
N SER A 195 -11.55 0.40 -32.17
CA SER A 195 -12.93 0.14 -31.76
C SER A 195 -13.36 -1.28 -32.18
N SER A 196 -14.00 -1.98 -31.25
CA SER A 196 -14.56 -3.30 -31.49
C SER A 196 -15.89 -3.45 -30.77
N ASP A 197 -16.61 -4.51 -31.08
CA ASP A 197 -17.67 -4.99 -30.21
C ASP A 197 -17.08 -5.46 -28.88
N LEU A 198 -17.93 -5.54 -27.84
CA LEU A 198 -17.52 -6.06 -26.53
C LEU A 198 -16.96 -7.49 -26.67
N PRO A 199 -15.76 -7.78 -26.12
CA PRO A 199 -15.23 -9.13 -26.11
C PRO A 199 -16.18 -10.10 -25.41
N SER A 200 -16.38 -11.28 -26.00
CA SER A 200 -17.35 -12.28 -25.53
C SER A 200 -17.12 -12.75 -24.10
N GLU A 201 -15.89 -12.66 -23.63
CA GLU A 201 -15.49 -13.09 -22.29
C GLU A 201 -15.75 -12.04 -21.18
N ARG A 202 -16.36 -10.89 -21.50
CA ARG A 202 -16.73 -9.86 -20.52
C ARG A 202 -18.12 -10.15 -19.93
N TRP A 203 -19.16 -9.57 -20.51
CA TRP A 203 -20.55 -9.78 -20.13
C TRP A 203 -21.41 -9.92 -21.38
N ASP A 204 -22.62 -10.45 -21.22
CA ASP A 204 -23.56 -10.60 -22.31
C ASP A 204 -24.09 -9.22 -22.77
N MET A 205 -23.50 -8.65 -23.82
CA MET A 205 -23.90 -7.36 -24.37
C MET A 205 -25.36 -7.38 -24.85
N ASP A 206 -25.88 -8.51 -25.34
CA ASP A 206 -27.27 -8.57 -25.81
C ASP A 206 -28.26 -8.45 -24.66
N ALA A 207 -27.90 -8.92 -23.46
CA ALA A 207 -28.70 -8.72 -22.26
C ALA A 207 -28.79 -7.25 -21.80
N PHE A 208 -27.82 -6.40 -22.16
CA PHE A 208 -27.77 -4.98 -21.76
C PHE A 208 -28.05 -4.00 -22.89
N TYR A 209 -28.17 -4.46 -24.14
CA TYR A 209 -28.45 -3.58 -25.27
C TYR A 209 -29.94 -3.26 -25.40
N ASP A 210 -30.24 -2.00 -25.69
CA ASP A 210 -31.54 -1.54 -26.19
C ASP A 210 -31.32 -0.34 -27.13
N PRO A 211 -31.93 -0.31 -28.33
CA PRO A 211 -31.83 0.86 -29.21
C PRO A 211 -32.51 2.12 -28.63
N ASP A 212 -33.43 1.98 -27.66
CA ASP A 212 -34.01 3.10 -26.94
C ASP A 212 -33.01 3.69 -25.94
N MET A 213 -32.61 4.95 -26.15
CA MET A 213 -31.65 5.65 -25.30
C MET A 213 -32.18 5.89 -23.88
N ASP A 214 -33.50 5.87 -23.70
CA ASP A 214 -34.14 6.13 -22.41
C ASP A 214 -34.49 4.82 -21.65
N ALA A 215 -34.21 3.64 -22.24
CA ALA A 215 -34.46 2.35 -21.61
C ALA A 215 -33.62 2.19 -20.32
N PRO A 216 -34.26 2.04 -19.14
CA PRO A 216 -33.52 1.98 -17.88
C PRO A 216 -32.58 0.77 -17.77
N GLY A 217 -31.33 1.02 -17.38
CA GLY A 217 -30.33 -0.04 -17.18
C GLY A 217 -29.80 -0.67 -18.48
N LYS A 218 -30.07 -0.04 -19.62
CA LYS A 218 -29.63 -0.49 -20.95
C LYS A 218 -28.60 0.48 -21.54
N THR A 219 -27.85 -0.01 -22.52
CA THR A 219 -26.96 0.78 -23.37
C THR A 219 -27.41 0.71 -24.82
N HIS A 220 -27.39 1.85 -25.51
CA HIS A 220 -27.60 1.90 -26.97
C HIS A 220 -26.28 1.81 -27.74
N VAL A 221 -25.14 1.79 -27.03
CA VAL A 221 -23.79 1.68 -27.61
C VAL A 221 -23.25 0.27 -27.37
N ARG A 222 -22.83 -0.39 -28.45
CA ARG A 222 -22.24 -1.75 -28.44
C ARG A 222 -20.71 -1.77 -28.59
N LYS A 223 -20.16 -0.66 -29.10
CA LYS A 223 -18.73 -0.56 -29.42
C LYS A 223 -17.96 0.16 -28.32
N GLY A 224 -16.71 -0.25 -28.15
CA GLY A 224 -15.77 0.37 -27.24
C GLY A 224 -14.34 0.03 -27.61
N HIS A 225 -13.41 0.41 -26.74
CA HIS A 225 -11.99 0.10 -26.89
C HIS A 225 -11.59 -0.74 -25.68
N PHE A 226 -11.18 -1.98 -25.93
CA PHE A 226 -10.96 -2.96 -24.87
C PHE A 226 -9.51 -3.45 -24.85
N VAL A 227 -8.92 -3.41 -23.65
CA VAL A 227 -7.70 -4.18 -23.37
C VAL A 227 -8.07 -5.66 -23.37
N VAL A 228 -7.28 -6.47 -24.07
CA VAL A 228 -7.46 -7.94 -24.15
C VAL A 228 -6.68 -8.64 -23.04
N GLY A 229 -7.10 -9.85 -22.65
CA GLY A 229 -6.39 -10.64 -21.64
C GLY A 229 -6.35 -10.03 -20.24
N ILE A 230 -7.39 -9.27 -19.85
CA ILE A 230 -7.47 -8.67 -18.50
C ILE A 230 -7.60 -9.73 -17.40
N ASP A 231 -7.89 -10.98 -17.78
CA ASP A 231 -8.00 -12.16 -16.94
C ASP A 231 -6.67 -12.94 -16.80
N GLN A 232 -5.60 -12.45 -17.45
CA GLN A 232 -4.29 -13.07 -17.44
C GLN A 232 -3.36 -12.33 -16.47
N PHE A 233 -2.76 -13.08 -15.54
CA PHE A 233 -1.81 -12.54 -14.58
C PHE A 233 -0.89 -13.66 -14.06
N ASP A 234 0.41 -13.42 -14.05
CA ASP A 234 1.41 -14.33 -13.50
C ASP A 234 1.56 -14.14 -11.99
N GLY A 235 0.64 -14.71 -11.22
CA GLY A 235 0.64 -14.59 -9.76
C GLY A 235 1.90 -15.16 -9.11
N GLU A 236 2.44 -16.27 -9.64
CA GLU A 236 3.63 -16.93 -9.10
C GLU A 236 4.86 -16.02 -9.18
N PHE A 237 5.05 -15.34 -10.30
CA PHE A 237 6.15 -14.38 -10.48
C PHE A 237 6.14 -13.27 -9.41
N PHE A 238 4.96 -12.79 -9.04
CA PHE A 238 4.74 -11.73 -8.05
C PHE A 238 4.52 -12.24 -6.61
N GLY A 239 4.63 -13.55 -6.36
CA GLY A 239 4.39 -14.14 -5.03
C GLY A 239 2.93 -14.06 -4.57
N VAL A 240 1.98 -13.91 -5.49
CA VAL A 240 0.54 -13.88 -5.22
C VAL A 240 -0.03 -15.28 -5.31
N LYS A 241 -0.59 -15.78 -4.20
CA LYS A 241 -1.21 -17.11 -4.15
C LYS A 241 -2.52 -17.15 -4.95
N GLU A 242 -2.85 -18.29 -5.53
CA GLU A 242 -4.06 -18.48 -6.35
C GLU A 242 -5.36 -18.03 -5.66
N ALA A 243 -5.50 -18.34 -4.36
CA ALA A 243 -6.67 -17.96 -3.57
C ALA A 243 -6.81 -16.43 -3.42
N GLU A 244 -5.69 -15.73 -3.32
CA GLU A 244 -5.64 -14.27 -3.27
C GLU A 244 -5.90 -13.68 -4.65
N GLN A 245 -5.22 -14.20 -5.68
CA GLN A 245 -5.37 -13.77 -7.07
C GLN A 245 -6.84 -13.76 -7.49
N ARG A 246 -7.60 -14.83 -7.20
CA ARG A 246 -9.05 -14.90 -7.51
C ARG A 246 -9.90 -13.79 -6.89
N SER A 247 -9.42 -13.16 -5.82
CA SER A 247 -10.12 -12.09 -5.12
C SER A 247 -9.62 -10.69 -5.53
N MET A 248 -8.62 -10.61 -6.41
CA MET A 248 -8.03 -9.34 -6.85
C MET A 248 -8.76 -8.77 -8.07
N ASP A 249 -8.96 -7.46 -8.05
CA ASP A 249 -9.42 -6.72 -9.21
C ASP A 249 -8.33 -6.72 -10.31
N PRO A 250 -8.71 -6.94 -11.59
CA PRO A 250 -7.76 -6.93 -12.72
C PRO A 250 -6.89 -5.68 -12.84
N HIS A 251 -7.35 -4.52 -12.36
CA HIS A 251 -6.50 -3.32 -12.34
C HIS A 251 -5.28 -3.51 -11.44
N GLN A 252 -5.38 -4.28 -10.35
CA GLN A 252 -4.23 -4.56 -9.47
C GLN A 252 -3.21 -5.48 -10.16
N TRP A 253 -3.66 -6.47 -10.95
CA TRP A 253 -2.79 -7.31 -11.77
C TRP A 253 -2.02 -6.47 -12.80
N LEU A 254 -2.75 -5.67 -13.58
CA LEU A 254 -2.18 -4.84 -14.62
C LEU A 254 -1.22 -3.79 -14.04
N THR A 255 -1.56 -3.20 -12.89
CA THR A 255 -0.71 -2.21 -12.22
C THR A 255 0.62 -2.84 -11.78
N LEU A 256 0.60 -4.07 -11.26
CA LEU A 256 1.84 -4.81 -10.90
C LEU A 256 2.71 -5.09 -12.13
N GLU A 257 2.15 -5.68 -13.18
CA GLU A 257 2.88 -6.00 -14.41
C GLU A 257 3.48 -4.76 -15.07
N ILE A 258 2.65 -3.73 -15.29
CA ILE A 258 3.08 -2.50 -15.97
C ILE A 258 4.14 -1.75 -15.15
N SER A 259 4.02 -1.74 -13.83
CA SER A 259 5.03 -1.11 -12.96
C SER A 259 6.37 -1.84 -13.05
N TYR A 260 6.35 -3.18 -13.00
CA TYR A 260 7.55 -4.00 -13.14
C TYR A 260 8.20 -3.80 -14.51
N ASP A 261 7.43 -3.90 -15.60
CA ASP A 261 7.93 -3.71 -16.96
C ASP A 261 8.55 -2.33 -17.18
N ALA A 262 7.92 -1.27 -16.64
CA ALA A 262 8.41 0.09 -16.76
C ALA A 262 9.77 0.28 -16.05
N LEU A 263 9.98 -0.39 -14.92
CA LEU A 263 11.24 -0.37 -14.19
C LEU A 263 12.33 -1.21 -14.85
N VAL A 264 11.97 -2.38 -15.40
CA VAL A 264 12.91 -3.16 -16.22
C VAL A 264 13.33 -2.37 -17.46
N ALA A 265 12.40 -1.68 -18.11
CA ALA A 265 12.69 -0.81 -19.25
C ALA A 265 13.61 0.37 -18.89
N SER A 266 13.65 0.80 -17.63
CA SER A 266 14.60 1.80 -17.13
C SER A 266 15.92 1.22 -16.60
N GLY A 267 16.12 -0.09 -16.70
CA GLY A 267 17.37 -0.78 -16.38
C GLY A 267 17.44 -1.38 -14.97
N PHE A 268 16.34 -1.37 -14.21
CA PHE A 268 16.29 -2.05 -12.91
C PHE A 268 16.11 -3.57 -13.08
N THR A 269 16.75 -4.32 -12.20
CA THR A 269 16.50 -5.76 -11.98
C THR A 269 15.71 -5.96 -10.68
N LYS A 270 15.17 -7.16 -10.47
CA LYS A 270 14.43 -7.53 -9.24
C LYS A 270 15.26 -7.27 -7.98
N GLU A 271 16.56 -7.52 -8.04
CA GLU A 271 17.50 -7.30 -6.95
C GLU A 271 17.68 -5.81 -6.66
N THR A 272 17.82 -4.98 -7.71
CA THR A 272 18.03 -3.53 -7.53
C THR A 272 16.76 -2.76 -7.13
N MET A 273 15.58 -3.36 -7.31
CA MET A 273 14.30 -2.80 -6.86
C MET A 273 14.10 -2.96 -5.35
N ASN A 274 14.74 -3.95 -4.73
CA ASN A 274 14.53 -4.26 -3.32
C ASN A 274 14.94 -3.10 -2.42
N ASN A 275 14.07 -2.69 -1.51
CA ASN A 275 14.24 -1.57 -0.58
C ASN A 275 14.50 -0.21 -1.26
N LEU A 276 14.10 -0.04 -2.52
CA LEU A 276 14.27 1.23 -3.23
C LEU A 276 13.42 2.33 -2.57
N ASP A 277 14.02 3.50 -2.35
CA ASP A 277 13.30 4.71 -1.94
C ASP A 277 12.49 5.28 -3.11
N CYS A 278 11.40 4.59 -3.43
CA CYS A 278 10.54 4.85 -4.57
C CYS A 278 9.10 5.08 -4.09
N GLY A 279 8.51 6.20 -4.51
CA GLY A 279 7.09 6.47 -4.30
C GLY A 279 6.22 5.89 -5.41
N VAL A 280 5.02 5.41 -5.06
CA VAL A 280 4.04 4.86 -6.00
C VAL A 280 2.78 5.71 -6.02
N TYR A 281 2.44 6.25 -7.19
CA TYR A 281 1.30 7.13 -7.38
C TYR A 281 0.42 6.58 -8.50
N VAL A 282 -0.80 6.15 -8.17
CA VAL A 282 -1.73 5.53 -9.13
C VAL A 282 -3.00 6.36 -9.25
N GLY A 283 -3.38 6.74 -10.47
CA GLY A 283 -4.68 7.33 -10.75
C GLY A 283 -5.72 6.26 -11.06
N CYS A 284 -6.83 6.21 -10.33
CA CYS A 284 -7.92 5.28 -10.62
C CYS A 284 -9.26 5.83 -10.13
N ALA A 285 -10.24 5.94 -11.04
CA ALA A 285 -11.58 6.45 -10.76
C ALA A 285 -12.64 5.35 -10.59
N THR A 286 -12.34 4.16 -11.12
CA THR A 286 -13.27 3.03 -11.12
C THR A 286 -12.48 1.74 -11.10
N LEU A 287 -12.82 0.85 -10.18
CA LEU A 287 -12.42 -0.55 -10.23
C LEU A 287 -13.41 -1.35 -11.10
N GLY A 288 -13.07 -2.59 -11.43
CA GLY A 288 -13.81 -3.48 -12.33
C GLY A 288 -15.22 -3.88 -11.86
N GLY A 289 -15.64 -3.36 -10.70
CA GLY A 289 -16.97 -3.55 -10.14
C GLY A 289 -17.05 -4.82 -9.31
N LEU A 290 -17.35 -4.68 -8.02
CA LEU A 290 -17.89 -5.77 -7.22
C LEU A 290 -19.22 -6.19 -7.86
N SER A 291 -19.33 -7.43 -8.33
CA SER A 291 -20.61 -8.12 -8.23
C SER A 291 -20.78 -8.41 -6.73
N PRO A 292 -21.73 -7.78 -6.03
CA PRO A 292 -21.84 -7.90 -4.58
C PRO A 292 -22.52 -9.21 -4.23
N ASP A 293 -21.91 -10.34 -4.58
CA ASP A 293 -22.26 -11.62 -3.98
C ASP A 293 -21.42 -11.76 -2.70
N ILE A 294 -21.88 -11.05 -1.65
CA ILE A 294 -21.32 -11.04 -0.29
C ILE A 294 -21.03 -12.47 0.25
N PRO A 295 -21.80 -13.53 -0.06
CA PRO A 295 -21.49 -14.90 0.34
C PRO A 295 -20.14 -15.44 -0.17
N ALA A 296 -19.58 -14.88 -1.24
CA ALA A 296 -18.28 -15.28 -1.81
C ALA A 296 -17.09 -14.48 -1.24
N ALA A 297 -17.33 -13.56 -0.30
CA ALA A 297 -16.28 -12.73 0.28
C ALA A 297 -15.32 -13.56 1.15
N GLY A 298 -14.12 -13.80 0.64
CA GLY A 298 -12.99 -14.38 1.38
C GLY A 298 -12.09 -13.33 2.05
N PRO A 299 -11.03 -13.76 2.75
CA PRO A 299 -10.12 -12.88 3.49
C PRO A 299 -9.41 -11.84 2.61
N PHE A 300 -9.25 -12.12 1.32
CA PHE A 300 -8.57 -11.25 0.35
C PHE A 300 -9.50 -10.24 -0.34
N THR A 301 -10.82 -10.36 -0.18
CA THR A 301 -11.82 -9.54 -0.91
C THR A 301 -11.64 -8.05 -0.65
N ASN A 302 -11.40 -7.67 0.61
CA ASN A 302 -11.25 -6.26 0.98
C ASN A 302 -10.05 -5.63 0.26
N ILE A 303 -8.88 -6.26 0.36
CA ILE A 303 -7.66 -5.71 -0.26
C ILE A 303 -7.69 -5.83 -1.79
N GLY A 304 -8.30 -6.89 -2.33
CA GLY A 304 -8.40 -7.14 -3.76
C GLY A 304 -9.28 -6.14 -4.51
N TYR A 305 -10.23 -5.49 -3.83
CA TYR A 305 -11.11 -4.44 -4.40
C TYR A 305 -10.93 -3.07 -3.74
N SER A 306 -9.86 -2.86 -2.96
CA SER A 306 -9.54 -1.55 -2.40
C SER A 306 -8.72 -0.71 -3.38
N TYR A 307 -9.04 0.58 -3.49
CA TYR A 307 -8.16 1.55 -4.17
C TYR A 307 -6.75 1.53 -3.60
N SER A 308 -6.60 1.42 -2.27
CA SER A 308 -5.28 1.35 -1.64
C SER A 308 -4.47 0.13 -2.08
N GLY A 309 -5.11 -0.93 -2.58
CA GLY A 309 -4.46 -2.12 -3.09
C GLY A 309 -3.69 -1.87 -4.39
N LEU A 310 -4.07 -0.87 -5.20
CA LEU A 310 -3.39 -0.56 -6.46
C LEU A 310 -1.95 -0.08 -6.22
N SER A 311 -1.78 1.00 -5.44
CA SER A 311 -0.44 1.53 -5.12
C SER A 311 0.27 0.71 -4.04
N GLY A 312 -0.49 0.20 -3.06
CA GLY A 312 0.07 -0.54 -1.92
C GLY A 312 0.69 -1.87 -2.32
N ARG A 313 0.07 -2.62 -3.25
CA ARG A 313 0.63 -3.90 -3.71
C ARG A 313 1.92 -3.73 -4.50
N VAL A 314 2.01 -2.72 -5.38
CA VAL A 314 3.28 -2.43 -6.07
C VAL A 314 4.39 -2.17 -5.07
N SER A 315 4.11 -1.32 -4.08
CA SER A 315 5.09 -0.99 -3.04
C SER A 315 5.49 -2.21 -2.23
N HIS A 316 4.53 -3.05 -1.84
CA HIS A 316 4.78 -4.26 -1.05
C HIS A 316 5.53 -5.33 -1.85
N THR A 317 5.03 -5.68 -3.04
CA THR A 317 5.58 -6.77 -3.87
C THR A 317 6.96 -6.44 -4.44
N LEU A 318 7.24 -5.18 -4.73
CA LEU A 318 8.55 -4.72 -5.22
C LEU A 318 9.43 -4.13 -4.11
N SER A 319 8.98 -4.19 -2.85
CA SER A 319 9.69 -3.75 -1.65
C SER A 319 10.14 -2.27 -1.68
N PHE A 320 9.28 -1.38 -2.16
CA PHE A 320 9.54 0.07 -2.14
C PHE A 320 9.26 0.69 -0.77
N ARG A 321 10.08 1.68 -0.41
CA ARG A 321 10.03 2.35 0.91
C ARG A 321 9.47 3.77 0.88
N GLY A 322 9.15 4.28 -0.31
CA GLY A 322 8.60 5.63 -0.48
C GLY A 322 7.08 5.72 -0.25
N PRO A 323 6.49 6.92 -0.40
CA PRO A 323 5.05 7.12 -0.22
C PRO A 323 4.23 6.37 -1.26
N CYS A 324 3.08 5.80 -0.87
CA CYS A 324 2.17 5.16 -1.82
C CYS A 324 0.74 5.76 -1.75
N PHE A 325 0.24 6.24 -2.89
CA PHE A 325 -1.07 6.88 -2.98
C PHE A 325 -1.85 6.40 -4.20
N THR A 326 -3.15 6.22 -4.00
CA THR A 326 -4.12 6.09 -5.08
C THR A 326 -5.01 7.32 -5.08
N ILE A 327 -5.14 7.96 -6.24
CA ILE A 327 -5.81 9.25 -6.43
C ILE A 327 -7.03 9.03 -7.32
N ASP A 328 -8.16 9.59 -6.89
CA ASP A 328 -9.38 9.65 -7.68
C ASP A 328 -9.79 11.11 -7.84
N THR A 329 -9.65 11.61 -9.07
CA THR A 329 -10.25 12.86 -9.52
C THR A 329 -11.06 12.64 -10.79
N ALA A 330 -11.69 11.46 -10.91
CA ALA A 330 -12.34 10.99 -12.13
C ALA A 330 -11.38 10.98 -13.32
N CYS A 331 -11.74 11.61 -14.44
CA CYS A 331 -10.97 11.55 -15.68
C CYS A 331 -9.57 12.21 -15.60
N SER A 332 -9.28 13.02 -14.57
CA SER A 332 -7.96 13.67 -14.38
C SER A 332 -7.08 12.98 -13.32
N SER A 333 -7.36 11.70 -13.01
CA SER A 333 -6.67 10.99 -11.93
C SER A 333 -5.18 10.74 -12.18
N THR A 334 -4.75 10.67 -13.44
CA THR A 334 -3.36 10.47 -13.87
C THR A 334 -2.69 11.77 -14.31
#